data_AF-A0A1B7N707-F1
#
_entry.id   AF-A0A1B7N707-F1
#
_cell.length_a   1.000
_cell.length_b   1.000
_cell.length_c   1.000
_cell.angle_alpha   90.00
_cell.angle_beta   90.00
_cell.angle_gamma   90.00
#
_symmetry.space_group_name_H-M   'P 1'
#
loop_
_entity.id
_entity.type
_entity.pdbx_description
1 polymer ?
#
loop_
_entity_poly.entity_id
_entity_poly.type
_entity_poly.pdbx_seq_one_letter_code
_entity_poly.pdbx_strand_id
1 'polypeptide(L)'
;MILLPGDDYTSAETFVSGGSAEALNMVQNPDGTITNLIMDVHKYLDYDNSGTNAACVTNNIEDSWYPLTTWLRANGRQALNTETGGGNVDSCVGYISQQIGYQAANSDVILGYLGWSAGSFATDYVLSQVPTDNGTSWNDTLLVSMAMSPMTNMLVASVV
;
A
#
# COMPACT_ATOMS: atom_id res chain seq x y z
N MET A 1 -15.48 -5.80 -6.95
CA MET A 1 -14.81 -4.66 -6.30
C MET A 1 -14.50 -3.62 -7.36
N ILE A 2 -14.73 -2.35 -7.06
CA ILE A 2 -14.34 -1.19 -7.88
C ILE A 2 -13.54 -0.29 -6.95
N LEU A 3 -12.37 0.16 -7.42
CA LEU A 3 -11.48 1.05 -6.68
C LEU A 3 -11.76 2.50 -7.08
N LEU A 4 -11.83 3.39 -6.09
CA LEU A 4 -12.18 4.80 -6.24
C LEU A 4 -10.94 5.66 -5.93
N PRO A 5 -10.18 6.08 -6.95
CA PRO A 5 -9.01 6.93 -6.77
C PRO A 5 -9.40 8.39 -6.52
N GLY A 6 -8.69 9.03 -5.59
CA GLY A 6 -8.77 10.46 -5.30
C GLY A 6 -7.79 11.32 -6.11
N ASP A 7 -7.64 12.57 -5.69
CA ASP A 7 -6.63 13.51 -6.20
C ASP A 7 -5.24 13.27 -5.58
N ASP A 8 -4.26 14.10 -5.93
CA ASP A 8 -2.90 14.12 -5.35
C ASP A 8 -2.22 12.74 -5.40
N TYR A 9 -2.25 12.13 -6.59
CA TYR A 9 -1.72 10.78 -6.85
C TYR A 9 -2.32 9.71 -5.92
N THR A 10 -3.54 9.94 -5.41
CA THR A 10 -4.22 9.11 -4.41
C THR A 10 -3.45 8.92 -3.11
N SER A 11 -2.61 9.91 -2.74
CA SER A 11 -1.80 9.85 -1.51
C SER A 11 -2.68 9.60 -0.29
N ALA A 12 -2.38 8.53 0.46
CA ALA A 12 -3.09 8.19 1.69
C ALA A 12 -3.06 9.31 2.75
N GLU A 13 -2.03 10.18 2.72
CA GLU A 13 -1.85 11.31 3.64
C GLU A 13 -2.89 12.41 3.41
N THR A 14 -3.13 12.75 2.15
CA THR A 14 -4.02 13.85 1.75
C THR A 14 -5.42 13.36 1.35
N PHE A 15 -5.66 12.05 1.33
CA PHE A 15 -6.93 11.48 0.89
C PHE A 15 -8.13 12.05 1.66
N VAL A 16 -8.00 12.21 2.98
CA VAL A 16 -9.03 12.80 3.83
C VAL A 16 -8.95 14.32 3.83
N SER A 17 -7.78 14.88 4.17
CA SER A 17 -7.59 16.33 4.37
C SER A 17 -7.72 17.16 3.08
N GLY A 18 -7.43 16.55 1.92
CA GLY A 18 -7.59 17.11 0.59
C GLY A 18 -9.01 16.99 0.02
N GLY A 19 -9.93 16.34 0.73
CA GLY A 19 -11.36 16.27 0.37
C GLY A 19 -11.75 15.13 -0.57
N SER A 20 -10.80 14.32 -1.06
CA SER A 20 -11.09 13.15 -1.90
C SER A 20 -12.02 12.17 -1.21
N ALA A 21 -11.78 11.89 0.08
CA ALA A 21 -12.59 10.96 0.87
C ALA A 21 -14.06 11.38 0.93
N GLU A 22 -14.33 12.66 1.23
CA GLU A 22 -15.69 13.20 1.32
C GLU A 22 -16.39 13.19 -0.04
N ALA A 23 -15.71 13.62 -1.10
CA ALA A 23 -16.26 13.63 -2.45
C ALA A 23 -16.62 12.20 -2.92
N LEU A 24 -15.70 11.25 -2.73
CA LEU A 24 -15.89 9.85 -3.10
C LEU A 24 -16.85 9.11 -2.15
N ASN A 25 -17.16 9.67 -0.99
CA ASN A 25 -18.19 9.13 -0.10
C ASN A 25 -19.61 9.27 -0.68
N MET A 26 -19.78 10.16 -1.65
CA MET A 26 -21.05 10.37 -2.35
C MET A 26 -21.28 9.39 -3.51
N VAL A 27 -20.25 8.64 -3.91
CA VAL A 27 -20.35 7.67 -5.02
C VAL A 27 -21.08 6.42 -4.55
N GLN A 28 -22.15 6.06 -5.25
CA GLN A 28 -23.00 4.92 -4.94
C GLN A 28 -23.28 4.10 -6.19
N ASN A 29 -23.58 2.82 -5.98
CA ASN A 29 -24.15 1.94 -6.99
C ASN A 29 -25.55 2.45 -7.41
N PRO A 30 -26.09 2.01 -8.55
CA PRO A 30 -27.44 2.41 -9.00
C PRO A 30 -28.58 2.07 -8.02
N ASP A 31 -28.36 1.12 -7.11
CA ASP A 31 -29.31 0.73 -6.06
C ASP A 31 -29.16 1.54 -4.75
N GLY A 32 -28.27 2.54 -4.75
CA GLY A 32 -27.97 3.40 -3.59
C GLY A 32 -27.00 2.79 -2.58
N THR A 33 -26.47 1.59 -2.83
CA THR A 33 -25.48 0.97 -1.94
C THR A 33 -24.05 1.46 -2.24
N ILE A 34 -23.14 1.22 -1.30
CA ILE A 34 -21.68 1.39 -1.50
C ILE A 34 -20.96 0.04 -1.58
N THR A 35 -21.71 -1.06 -1.72
CA THR A 35 -21.16 -2.41 -1.71
C THR A 35 -20.07 -2.56 -2.77
N ASN A 36 -18.92 -3.09 -2.36
CA ASN A 36 -17.75 -3.31 -3.21
C ASN A 36 -17.11 -2.05 -3.82
N LEU A 37 -17.43 -0.85 -3.33
CA LEU A 37 -16.78 0.42 -3.70
C LEU A 37 -15.72 0.81 -2.65
N ILE A 38 -14.45 0.62 -3.00
CA ILE A 38 -13.31 0.69 -2.08
C ILE A 38 -12.47 1.91 -2.43
N MET A 39 -12.01 2.65 -1.42
CA MET A 39 -11.11 3.78 -1.64
C MET A 39 -9.75 3.28 -2.16
N ASP A 40 -9.27 3.87 -3.23
CA ASP A 40 -7.96 3.55 -3.81
C ASP A 40 -6.93 4.55 -3.32
N VAL A 41 -5.87 4.08 -2.67
CA VAL A 41 -4.82 4.93 -2.11
C VAL A 41 -3.43 4.38 -2.38
N HIS A 42 -2.48 5.29 -2.56
CA HIS A 42 -1.06 4.98 -2.74
C HIS A 42 -0.26 5.61 -1.59
N LYS A 43 0.88 4.99 -1.24
CA LYS A 43 1.86 5.64 -0.36
C LYS A 43 3.26 5.06 -0.49
N TYR A 44 4.24 5.92 -0.75
CA TYR A 44 5.67 5.60 -0.72
C TYR A 44 6.31 6.07 0.59
N LEU A 45 7.51 5.57 0.86
CA LEU A 45 8.18 5.73 2.16
C LEU A 45 9.43 6.61 2.06
N ASP A 46 9.76 7.12 0.86
CA ASP A 46 10.83 8.08 0.66
C ASP A 46 10.40 9.51 1.04
N TYR A 47 11.39 10.40 1.16
CA TYR A 47 11.23 11.71 1.82
C TYR A 47 10.21 12.65 1.14
N ASP A 48 9.88 12.41 -0.13
CA ASP A 48 8.93 13.19 -0.93
C ASP A 48 7.73 12.38 -1.44
N ASN A 49 7.52 11.16 -0.92
CA ASN A 49 6.42 10.27 -1.29
C ASN A 49 6.35 9.93 -2.79
N SER A 50 7.47 10.06 -3.52
CA SER A 50 7.51 9.87 -4.97
C SER A 50 7.78 8.43 -5.39
N GLY A 51 8.34 7.60 -4.51
CA GLY A 51 8.79 6.25 -4.87
C GLY A 51 9.96 6.27 -5.86
N THR A 52 10.79 7.32 -5.84
CA THR A 52 11.93 7.45 -6.76
C THR A 52 13.27 7.29 -6.06
N ASN A 53 13.28 7.24 -4.73
CA ASN A 53 14.49 7.14 -3.92
C ASN A 53 14.61 5.76 -3.28
N ALA A 54 15.86 5.27 -3.18
CA ALA A 54 16.12 3.94 -2.62
C ALA A 54 15.84 3.88 -1.11
N ALA A 55 16.13 4.95 -0.37
CA ALA A 55 16.03 4.96 1.09
C ALA A 55 14.64 5.36 1.56
N CYS A 56 14.07 4.55 2.45
CA CYS A 56 12.88 4.89 3.19
C CYS A 56 13.22 5.68 4.45
N VAL A 57 12.36 6.63 4.82
CA VAL A 57 12.55 7.53 5.98
C VAL A 57 11.34 7.56 6.93
N THR A 58 10.23 6.90 6.57
CA THR A 58 8.99 6.89 7.35
C THR A 58 8.21 5.58 7.14
N ASN A 59 7.36 5.22 8.09
CA ASN A 59 6.36 4.14 7.98
C ASN A 59 4.95 4.65 7.63
N ASN A 60 4.77 5.97 7.50
CA ASN A 60 3.53 6.66 7.18
C ASN A 60 2.35 6.45 8.17
N ILE A 61 2.61 5.96 9.39
CA ILE A 61 1.52 5.60 10.32
C ILE A 61 0.81 6.86 10.82
N GLU A 62 1.55 7.79 11.42
CA GLU A 62 0.97 8.94 12.13
C GLU A 62 0.38 9.99 11.17
N ASP A 63 1.00 10.18 10.01
CA ASP A 63 0.61 11.18 9.02
C ASP A 63 -0.46 10.69 8.04
N SER A 64 -0.49 9.38 7.73
CA SER A 64 -1.30 8.85 6.63
C SER A 64 -2.28 7.77 7.11
N TRP A 65 -1.77 6.66 7.63
CA TRP A 65 -2.62 5.48 7.89
C TRP A 65 -3.54 5.65 9.09
N TYR A 66 -3.09 6.34 10.15
CA TYR A 66 -3.93 6.60 11.33
C TYR A 66 -5.11 7.53 11.03
N PRO A 67 -4.92 8.70 10.38
CA PRO A 67 -6.04 9.53 9.96
C PRO A 67 -6.99 8.81 9.00
N LEU A 68 -6.45 8.09 8.00
CA LEU A 68 -7.26 7.38 7.01
C LEU A 68 -8.10 6.27 7.64
N THR A 69 -7.51 5.37 8.43
CA THR A 69 -8.24 4.27 9.07
C THR A 69 -9.30 4.78 10.04
N THR A 70 -9.05 5.88 10.74
CA THR A 70 -10.04 6.55 11.60
C THR A 70 -11.24 7.01 10.78
N TRP A 71 -11.01 7.69 9.65
CA TRP A 71 -12.08 8.17 8.77
C TRP A 71 -12.87 7.01 8.14
N LEU A 72 -12.17 6.00 7.62
CA LEU A 72 -12.78 4.83 6.99
C LEU A 72 -13.75 4.13 7.95
N ARG A 73 -13.31 3.90 9.19
CA ARG A 73 -14.12 3.25 10.22
C ARG A 73 -15.35 4.07 10.61
N ALA A 74 -15.19 5.39 10.74
CA ALA A 74 -16.30 6.29 11.04
C ALA A 74 -17.37 6.34 9.93
N ASN A 75 -16.98 6.09 8.67
CA ASN A 75 -17.85 6.19 7.51
C ASN A 75 -18.30 4.83 6.95
N GLY A 76 -17.94 3.71 7.60
CA GLY A 76 -18.26 2.37 7.09
C GLY A 76 -17.65 2.08 5.72
N ARG A 77 -16.47 2.63 5.45
CA ARG A 77 -15.72 2.48 4.20
C ARG A 77 -14.48 1.62 4.40
N GLN A 78 -13.94 1.13 3.31
CA GLN A 78 -12.68 0.39 3.28
C GLN A 78 -11.76 0.99 2.20
N ALA A 79 -10.46 0.79 2.34
CA ALA A 79 -9.45 1.18 1.38
C ALA A 79 -8.55 0.01 0.99
N LEU A 80 -7.95 0.09 -0.19
CA LEU A 80 -6.88 -0.79 -0.65
C LEU A 80 -5.66 0.06 -0.99
N ASN A 81 -4.49 -0.32 -0.46
CA ASN A 81 -3.23 0.35 -0.77
C ASN A 81 -2.63 -0.25 -2.05
N THR A 82 -2.96 0.29 -3.22
CA THR A 82 -2.63 -0.34 -4.51
C THR A 82 -1.22 -0.07 -5.02
N GLU A 83 -0.53 0.92 -4.45
CA GLU A 83 0.89 1.14 -4.70
C GLU A 83 1.64 1.52 -3.42
N THR A 84 2.63 0.71 -3.08
CA THR A 84 3.62 1.02 -2.06
C THR A 84 4.93 0.30 -2.34
N GLY A 85 6.04 0.86 -1.90
CA GLY A 85 7.35 0.26 -2.15
C GLY A 85 8.50 1.09 -1.59
N GLY A 86 9.70 0.56 -1.79
CA GLY A 86 10.95 1.19 -1.42
C GLY A 86 12.13 0.47 -2.07
N GLY A 87 13.34 0.96 -1.86
CA GLY A 87 14.53 0.28 -2.35
C GLY A 87 14.83 -1.01 -1.60
N ASN A 88 15.65 -1.85 -2.22
CA ASN A 88 16.20 -3.07 -1.62
C ASN A 88 17.33 -2.75 -0.63
N VAL A 89 16.99 -2.02 0.44
CA VAL A 89 17.91 -1.56 1.50
C VAL A 89 17.29 -1.71 2.89
N ASP A 90 18.12 -1.79 3.93
CA ASP A 90 17.70 -2.07 5.30
C ASP A 90 16.69 -1.07 5.87
N SER A 91 16.80 0.22 5.53
CA SER A 91 15.85 1.23 6.02
C SER A 91 14.42 0.92 5.57
N CYS A 92 14.26 0.46 4.32
CA CYS A 92 12.96 0.11 3.78
C CYS A 92 12.39 -1.18 4.38
N VAL A 93 13.23 -2.19 4.64
CA VAL A 93 12.79 -3.42 5.32
C VAL A 93 12.14 -3.08 6.67
N GLY A 94 12.78 -2.21 7.46
CA GLY A 94 12.26 -1.79 8.76
C GLY A 94 10.94 -1.02 8.66
N TYR A 95 10.91 0.05 7.86
CA TYR A 95 9.74 0.92 7.78
C TYR A 95 8.53 0.26 7.08
N ILE A 96 8.74 -0.50 6.01
CA ILE A 96 7.64 -1.16 5.31
C ILE A 96 7.02 -2.26 6.17
N SER A 97 7.82 -2.97 6.97
CA SER A 97 7.31 -3.96 7.92
C SER A 97 6.40 -3.31 8.97
N GLN A 98 6.75 -2.11 9.46
CA GLN A 98 5.92 -1.35 10.38
C GLN A 98 4.61 -0.91 9.72
N GLN A 99 4.68 -0.39 8.49
CA GLN A 99 3.50 -0.01 7.71
C GLN A 99 2.54 -1.20 7.51
N ILE A 100 3.06 -2.34 7.02
CA ILE A 100 2.28 -3.56 6.80
C ILE A 100 1.71 -4.09 8.12
N GLY A 101 2.50 -4.05 9.20
CA GLY A 101 2.06 -4.34 10.57
C GLY A 101 0.83 -3.54 10.97
N TYR A 102 0.87 -2.23 10.75
CA TYR A 102 -0.24 -1.35 11.05
C TYR A 102 -1.48 -1.63 10.18
N GLN A 103 -1.30 -1.83 8.88
CA GLN A 103 -2.39 -2.13 7.95
C GLN A 103 -3.08 -3.46 8.30
N ALA A 104 -2.30 -4.51 8.61
CA ALA A 104 -2.85 -5.80 9.02
C ALA A 104 -3.64 -5.72 10.33
N ALA A 105 -3.16 -4.93 11.30
CA ALA A 105 -3.88 -4.66 12.55
C ALA A 105 -5.18 -3.87 12.36
N ASN A 106 -5.37 -3.21 11.21
CA ASN A 106 -6.56 -2.45 10.82
C ASN A 106 -7.28 -3.09 9.62
N SER A 107 -7.25 -4.42 9.54
CA SER A 107 -7.81 -5.21 8.43
C SER A 107 -9.35 -5.14 8.31
N ASP A 108 -10.03 -4.54 9.28
CA ASP A 108 -11.45 -4.20 9.16
C ASP A 108 -11.71 -3.12 8.09
N VAL A 109 -10.74 -2.21 7.90
CA VAL A 109 -10.86 -1.07 6.96
C VAL A 109 -9.78 -1.02 5.89
N ILE A 110 -8.64 -1.69 6.06
CA ILE A 110 -7.59 -1.81 5.03
C ILE A 110 -7.60 -3.22 4.48
N LEU A 111 -7.97 -3.36 3.21
CA LEU A 111 -8.12 -4.67 2.56
C LEU A 111 -6.80 -5.36 2.24
N GLY A 112 -5.71 -4.59 2.15
CA GLY A 112 -4.38 -5.12 1.85
C GLY A 112 -3.48 -4.06 1.23
N TYR A 113 -2.36 -4.52 0.69
CA TYR A 113 -1.38 -3.73 -0.04
C TYR A 113 -0.93 -4.44 -1.30
N LEU A 114 -0.48 -3.67 -2.30
CA LEU A 114 0.16 -4.16 -3.51
C LEU A 114 1.51 -3.46 -3.66
N GLY A 115 2.54 -4.28 -3.85
CA GLY A 115 3.91 -3.79 -3.99
C GLY A 115 4.21 -3.26 -5.38
N TRP A 116 4.86 -2.10 -5.44
CA TRP A 116 5.46 -1.54 -6.65
C TRP A 116 6.99 -1.72 -6.60
N SER A 117 7.65 -2.44 -7.52
CA SER A 117 7.11 -3.03 -8.76
C SER A 117 7.75 -4.36 -9.16
N ALA A 118 6.98 -5.26 -9.76
CA ALA A 118 7.48 -6.49 -10.40
C ALA A 118 7.12 -6.50 -11.90
N GLY A 119 7.17 -7.66 -12.56
CA GLY A 119 6.90 -7.77 -14.00
C GLY A 119 8.13 -7.48 -14.84
N SER A 120 8.02 -6.63 -15.86
CA SER A 120 9.11 -6.36 -16.82
C SER A 120 10.03 -5.19 -16.44
N PHE A 121 9.96 -4.71 -15.19
CA PHE A 121 10.95 -3.75 -14.69
C PHE A 121 12.35 -4.36 -14.73
N ALA A 122 13.35 -3.51 -14.92
CA ALA A 122 14.73 -3.94 -14.82
C ALA A 122 15.04 -4.35 -13.37
N THR A 123 15.94 -5.32 -13.18
CA THR A 123 16.35 -5.77 -11.84
C THR A 123 17.11 -4.69 -11.06
N ASP A 124 17.68 -3.71 -11.77
CA ASP A 124 18.36 -2.53 -11.21
C ASP A 124 17.46 -1.28 -11.10
N TYR A 125 16.17 -1.40 -11.42
CA TYR A 125 15.20 -0.35 -11.09
C TYR A 125 15.17 -0.12 -9.57
N VAL A 126 15.14 1.15 -9.15
CA VAL A 126 15.29 1.56 -7.75
C VAL A 126 14.29 0.88 -6.80
N LEU A 127 13.06 0.62 -7.26
CA LEU A 127 11.97 -0.03 -6.52
C LEU A 127 11.67 -1.45 -7.06
N SER A 128 12.67 -2.12 -7.65
CA SER A 128 12.46 -3.44 -8.24
C SER A 128 12.10 -4.50 -7.18
N GLN A 129 11.03 -5.23 -7.47
CA GLN A 129 10.51 -6.40 -6.78
C GLN A 129 10.46 -7.61 -7.73
N VAL A 130 11.16 -7.52 -8.87
CA VAL A 130 11.25 -8.61 -9.85
C VAL A 130 12.12 -9.73 -9.26
N PRO A 131 11.58 -10.95 -9.10
CA PRO A 131 12.37 -12.08 -8.63
C PRO A 131 13.35 -12.55 -9.71
N THR A 132 14.47 -13.13 -9.29
CA THR A 132 15.47 -13.70 -10.20
C THR A 132 15.42 -15.23 -10.19
N ASP A 133 15.28 -15.83 -11.37
CA ASP A 133 15.42 -17.29 -11.55
C ASP A 133 16.90 -17.65 -11.72
N ASN A 134 17.42 -18.52 -10.85
CA ASN A 134 18.80 -19.02 -10.91
C ASN A 134 18.92 -20.38 -11.64
N GLY A 135 17.85 -20.85 -12.29
CA GLY A 135 17.76 -22.14 -12.96
C GLY A 135 17.28 -23.29 -12.06
N THR A 136 17.14 -23.06 -10.76
CA THR A 136 16.63 -24.06 -9.79
C THR A 136 15.53 -23.50 -8.89
N SER A 137 15.54 -22.20 -8.64
CA SER A 137 14.58 -21.51 -7.79
C SER A 137 14.45 -20.05 -8.19
N TRP A 138 13.28 -19.51 -7.88
CA TRP A 138 13.04 -18.07 -7.86
C TRP A 138 13.54 -17.49 -6.55
N ASN A 139 14.28 -16.38 -6.62
CA ASN A 139 14.73 -15.63 -5.45
C ASN A 139 14.13 -14.24 -5.51
N ASP A 140 13.35 -13.90 -4.50
CA ASP A 140 12.77 -12.57 -4.34
C ASP A 140 13.84 -11.54 -3.99
N THR A 141 13.52 -10.27 -4.23
CA THR A 141 14.37 -9.15 -3.82
C THR A 141 14.41 -9.02 -2.30
N LEU A 142 15.35 -8.24 -1.76
CA LEU A 142 15.50 -8.05 -0.30
C LEU A 142 14.20 -7.56 0.33
N LEU A 143 13.56 -6.54 -0.24
CA LEU A 143 12.35 -5.94 0.33
C LEU A 143 11.19 -6.93 0.37
N VAL A 144 11.01 -7.70 -0.72
CA VAL A 144 9.94 -8.70 -0.81
C VAL A 144 10.19 -9.85 0.17
N SER A 145 11.37 -10.45 0.12
CA SER A 145 11.71 -11.62 0.93
C SER A 145 11.76 -11.33 2.42
N MET A 146 12.08 -10.10 2.83
CA MET A 146 12.23 -9.75 4.25
C MET A 146 11.03 -9.02 4.87
N ALA A 147 10.14 -8.43 4.06
CA ALA A 147 9.04 -7.63 4.60
C ALA A 147 7.69 -7.83 3.90
N MET A 148 7.65 -7.82 2.57
CA MET A 148 6.38 -7.76 1.84
C MET A 148 5.73 -9.11 1.58
N SER A 149 6.48 -10.22 1.60
CA SER A 149 5.91 -11.55 1.39
C SER A 149 4.99 -11.94 2.58
N PRO A 150 3.75 -12.39 2.31
CA PRO A 150 2.87 -12.94 3.33
C PRO A 150 3.49 -14.09 4.14
N MET A 151 4.33 -14.91 3.50
CA MET A 151 5.04 -15.99 4.20
C MET A 151 6.05 -15.45 5.21
N THR A 152 6.67 -14.31 4.91
CA THR A 152 7.68 -13.70 5.78
C THR A 152 7.03 -12.92 6.91
N ASN A 153 6.05 -12.08 6.61
CA ASN A 153 5.43 -11.26 7.65
C ASN A 153 4.44 -12.04 8.51
N MET A 154 3.80 -13.10 8.00
CA MET A 154 2.77 -13.89 8.69
C MET A 154 1.57 -13.05 9.19
N LEU A 155 1.37 -11.87 8.62
CA LEU A 155 0.35 -10.90 9.03
C LEU A 155 -0.86 -10.89 8.10
N VAL A 156 -0.65 -11.24 6.84
CA VAL A 156 -1.66 -11.22 5.79
C VAL A 156 -1.78 -12.60 5.16
N ALA A 157 -3.00 -13.01 4.81
CA ALA A 157 -3.20 -14.24 4.07
C ALA A 157 -2.75 -14.05 2.62
N SER A 158 -2.01 -15.02 2.08
CA SER A 158 -1.73 -15.06 0.65
C SER A 158 -3.03 -15.31 -0.11
N VAL A 159 -3.30 -14.50 -1.14
CA VAL A 159 -4.41 -14.75 -2.07
C VAL A 159 -3.93 -15.81 -3.07
N VAL A 160 -4.09 -17.09 -2.71
CA VAL A 160 -3.82 -18.23 -3.60
C VAL A 160 -5.13 -18.88 -4.01
#